data_AF-A0A3B0ZLQ0-F1
#
_entry.id   AF-A0A3B0ZLQ0-F1
#
_cell.length_a   1.000
_cell.length_b   1.000
_cell.length_c   1.000
_cell.angle_alpha   90.00
_cell.angle_beta   90.00
_cell.angle_gamma   90.00
#
_symmetry.space_group_name_H-M   'P 1'
#
loop_
_entity.id
_entity.type
_entity.pdbx_description
1 polymer ?
#
loop_
_entity_poly.entity_id
_entity_poly.type
_entity_poly.pdbx_seq_one_letter_code
_entity_poly.pdbx_strand_id
1 'polypeptide(L)'
;MRNEISHGEFAEFAKRAYMEVAYEHFSIPGRKTTYSRVAILTGLNRKEIVRLTQQSASEIQPRKGTTNRALRVVTGWLNDPEFLDKEKQPKILPIKGASASFNALAVRYSGDITARAILEELKRIGVAKITAEKDLVQLLSCGYIPHDDKPEQIEIMSISAADLLETAAHNLEHKKEELRFQRQLIHRDVPENVVKEFKVYSHHKSSALLSDLNQWLIQRMSQS
;
A
#
# COMPACT_ATOMS: atom_id res chain seq x y z
N MET A 1 -1.90 -0.11 24.77
CA MET A 1 -2.16 0.84 23.67
C MET A 1 -1.57 0.22 22.40
N ARG A 2 -2.41 -0.19 21.43
CA ARG A 2 -2.03 -1.22 20.45
C ARG A 2 -1.15 -0.71 19.28
N ASN A 3 -1.10 0.61 19.03
CA ASN A 3 -0.39 1.21 17.88
C ASN A 3 0.42 2.49 18.23
N GLU A 4 0.81 2.70 19.49
CA GLU A 4 1.62 3.86 19.96
C GLU A 4 1.06 5.29 19.75
N ILE A 5 -0.01 5.50 18.98
CA ILE A 5 -0.63 6.82 18.77
C ILE A 5 -1.69 7.09 19.85
N SER A 6 -1.50 8.14 20.63
CA SER A 6 -2.46 8.64 21.62
C SER A 6 -3.65 9.33 20.95
N HIS A 7 -4.78 9.43 21.66
CA HIS A 7 -5.92 10.23 21.23
C HIS A 7 -5.50 11.67 20.88
N GLY A 8 -4.58 12.26 21.65
CA GLY A 8 -4.07 13.60 21.40
C GLY A 8 -3.37 13.69 20.05
N GLU A 9 -2.49 12.75 19.73
CA GLU A 9 -1.77 12.70 18.44
C GLU A 9 -2.71 12.46 17.27
N PHE A 10 -3.67 11.55 17.41
CA PHE A 10 -4.67 11.32 16.36
C PHE A 10 -5.52 12.58 16.11
N ALA A 11 -5.96 13.26 17.16
CA ALA A 11 -6.70 14.51 17.04
C ALA A 11 -5.86 15.59 16.32
N GLU A 12 -4.55 15.64 16.55
CA GLU A 12 -3.66 16.56 15.82
C GLU A 12 -3.57 16.26 14.33
N PHE A 13 -3.46 14.99 13.95
CA PHE A 13 -3.50 14.59 12.53
C PHE A 13 -4.82 14.95 11.87
N ALA A 14 -5.95 14.67 12.54
CA ALA A 14 -7.27 15.01 12.02
C ALA A 14 -7.43 16.53 11.81
N LYS A 15 -7.02 17.35 12.79
CA LYS A 15 -7.10 18.81 12.66
C LYS A 15 -6.27 19.34 11.48
N ARG A 16 -5.07 18.78 11.24
CA ARG A 16 -4.24 19.13 10.08
C ARG A 16 -4.93 18.77 8.77
N ALA A 17 -5.43 17.54 8.65
CA ALA A 17 -6.11 17.10 7.44
C ALA A 17 -7.32 17.99 7.10
N TYR A 18 -8.14 18.34 8.09
CA TYR A 18 -9.27 19.27 7.90
C TYR A 18 -8.81 20.65 7.43
N MET A 19 -7.74 21.18 8.03
CA MET A 19 -7.16 22.47 7.65
C MET A 19 -6.63 22.44 6.20
N GLU A 20 -5.88 21.40 5.83
CA GLU A 20 -5.30 21.22 4.50
C GLU A 20 -6.40 21.12 3.43
N VAL A 21 -7.40 20.26 3.63
CA VAL A 21 -8.56 20.13 2.72
C VAL A 21 -9.31 21.46 2.57
N ALA A 22 -9.50 22.21 3.67
CA ALA A 22 -10.13 23.52 3.62
C ALA A 22 -9.34 24.56 2.81
N TYR A 23 -8.00 24.47 2.82
CA TYR A 23 -7.15 25.31 1.97
C TYR A 23 -7.14 24.85 0.52
N GLU A 24 -7.10 23.55 0.24
CA GLU A 24 -6.98 23.02 -1.11
C GLU A 24 -8.29 23.08 -1.89
N HIS A 25 -9.40 22.62 -1.30
CA HIS A 25 -10.66 22.40 -2.03
C HIS A 25 -11.69 23.52 -1.90
N PHE A 26 -11.54 24.42 -0.92
CA PHE A 26 -12.53 25.49 -0.63
C PHE A 26 -11.97 26.91 -0.82
N SER A 27 -10.80 27.02 -1.47
CA SER A 27 -10.22 28.28 -1.90
C SER A 27 -11.02 28.90 -3.04
N ILE A 28 -11.24 30.22 -2.95
CA ILE A 28 -11.95 30.98 -3.99
C ILE A 28 -10.91 31.50 -4.99
N PRO A 29 -11.05 31.24 -6.30
CA PRO A 29 -10.15 31.79 -7.31
C PRO A 29 -9.94 33.30 -7.15
N GLY A 30 -8.69 33.75 -7.11
CA GLY A 30 -8.32 35.16 -6.96
C GLY A 30 -8.45 35.71 -5.53
N ARG A 31 -8.80 34.91 -4.51
CA ARG A 31 -8.81 35.34 -3.11
C ARG A 31 -7.98 34.41 -2.23
N LYS A 32 -7.10 35.00 -1.42
CA LYS A 32 -6.37 34.24 -0.40
C LYS A 32 -7.35 33.76 0.68
N THR A 33 -7.38 32.45 0.91
CA THR A 33 -8.19 31.85 1.99
C THR A 33 -7.64 32.31 3.35
N THR A 34 -8.48 33.00 4.13
CA THR A 34 -8.07 33.56 5.43
C THR A 34 -8.23 32.54 6.56
N TYR A 35 -7.48 32.71 7.65
CA TYR A 35 -7.61 31.85 8.84
C TYR A 35 -9.04 31.80 9.40
N SER A 36 -9.77 32.92 9.34
CA SER A 36 -11.17 32.98 9.77
C SER A 36 -12.09 32.12 8.91
N ARG A 37 -11.83 32.03 7.60
CA ARG A 37 -12.61 31.19 6.70
C ARG A 37 -12.34 29.71 6.94
N VAL A 38 -11.08 29.34 7.16
CA VAL A 38 -10.71 27.96 7.50
C VAL A 38 -11.32 27.55 8.84
N ALA A 39 -11.35 28.43 9.84
CA ALA A 39 -12.01 28.18 11.12
C ALA A 39 -13.51 27.84 10.96
N ILE A 40 -14.20 28.56 10.07
CA ILE A 40 -15.61 28.33 9.77
C ILE A 40 -15.81 26.96 9.10
N LEU A 41 -14.97 26.61 8.13
CA LEU A 41 -15.10 25.36 7.37
C LEU A 41 -14.74 24.12 8.19
N THR A 42 -13.77 24.25 9.10
CA THR A 42 -13.19 23.10 9.83
C THR A 42 -13.70 22.97 11.26
N GLY A 43 -14.39 23.99 11.79
CA GLY A 43 -14.77 24.06 13.22
C GLY A 43 -13.60 24.29 14.17
N LEU A 44 -12.37 24.47 13.66
CA LEU A 44 -11.18 24.75 14.46
C LEU A 44 -11.12 26.21 14.86
N ASN A 45 -10.60 26.48 16.07
CA ASN A 45 -10.38 27.86 16.47
C ASN A 45 -9.20 28.49 15.71
N ARG A 46 -9.22 29.82 15.57
CA ARG A 46 -8.20 30.55 14.80
C ARG A 46 -6.77 30.38 15.34
N LYS A 47 -6.59 30.27 16.66
CA LYS A 47 -5.26 30.07 17.28
C LYS A 47 -4.67 28.71 16.87
N GLU A 48 -5.52 27.70 16.79
CA GLU A 48 -5.14 26.35 16.39
C GLU A 48 -4.69 26.30 14.94
N ILE A 49 -5.42 26.95 14.03
CA ILE A 49 -5.03 27.02 12.61
C ILE A 49 -3.68 27.72 12.44
N VAL A 50 -3.45 28.83 13.16
CA VAL A 50 -2.15 29.52 13.13
C VAL A 50 -1.03 28.59 13.63
N ARG A 51 -1.24 27.87 14.73
CA ARG A 51 -0.26 26.91 15.27
C ARG A 51 0.06 25.81 14.26
N LEU A 52 -0.96 25.21 13.64
CA LEU A 52 -0.80 24.12 12.68
C LEU A 52 -0.12 24.59 11.38
N THR A 53 -0.37 25.82 10.93
CA THR A 53 0.26 26.42 9.74
C THR A 53 1.75 26.73 9.97
N GLN A 54 2.16 26.99 11.22
CA GLN A 54 3.54 27.34 11.59
C GLN A 54 4.45 26.12 11.84
N GLN A 55 3.88 24.92 12.01
CA GLN A 55 4.65 23.68 12.16
C GLN A 55 4.97 23.13 10.76
N SER A 56 6.26 23.03 10.42
CA SER A 56 6.75 22.57 9.11
C SER A 56 6.40 21.11 8.86
N ALA A 57 5.91 20.80 7.65
CA ALA A 57 5.57 19.46 7.17
C ALA A 57 6.79 18.52 6.96
N SER A 58 7.96 18.85 7.53
CA SER A 58 9.25 18.25 7.16
C SER A 58 9.72 17.08 8.03
N GLU A 59 9.00 16.70 9.09
CA GLU A 59 9.47 15.65 10.02
C GLU A 59 8.94 14.24 9.72
N ILE A 60 8.13 14.05 8.68
CA ILE A 60 7.52 12.74 8.37
C ILE A 60 7.59 12.46 6.87
N GLN A 61 8.79 12.24 6.33
CA GLN A 61 8.94 11.56 5.04
C GLN A 61 9.64 10.22 5.26
N PRO A 62 8.94 9.08 5.14
CA PRO A 62 9.59 7.78 5.16
C PRO A 62 10.56 7.67 3.97
N ARG A 63 11.55 6.80 4.09
CA ARG A 63 12.58 6.52 3.07
C ARG A 63 11.96 5.90 1.81
N LYS A 64 11.31 6.71 0.98
CA LYS A 64 10.64 6.31 -0.29
C LYS A 64 11.55 5.58 -1.28
N GLY A 65 12.88 5.72 -1.16
CA GLY A 65 13.84 5.22 -2.15
C GLY A 65 14.05 3.70 -2.16
N THR A 66 14.09 3.03 -1.00
CA THR A 66 14.41 1.60 -0.90
C THR A 66 13.19 0.71 -1.10
N THR A 67 12.05 1.08 -0.52
CA THR A 67 10.74 0.41 -0.70
C THR A 67 10.32 0.33 -2.15
N ASN A 68 10.45 1.44 -2.89
CA ASN A 68 10.07 1.50 -4.30
C ASN A 68 10.90 0.51 -5.16
N ARG A 69 12.17 0.30 -4.81
CA ARG A 69 13.08 -0.62 -5.53
C ARG A 69 12.78 -2.08 -5.22
N ALA A 70 12.48 -2.41 -3.97
CA ALA A 70 12.03 -3.75 -3.58
C ALA A 70 10.73 -4.12 -4.32
N LEU A 71 9.78 -3.18 -4.41
CA LEU A 71 8.55 -3.36 -5.17
C LEU A 71 8.82 -3.61 -6.66
N ARG A 72 9.73 -2.85 -7.29
CA ARG A 72 10.14 -3.08 -8.69
C ARG A 72 10.70 -4.48 -8.92
N VAL A 73 11.48 -5.01 -7.99
CA VAL A 73 12.00 -6.38 -8.06
C VAL A 73 10.89 -7.41 -7.97
N VAL A 74 9.91 -7.22 -7.07
CA VAL A 74 8.73 -8.08 -6.97
C VAL A 74 7.90 -8.02 -8.25
N THR A 75 7.65 -6.83 -8.78
CA THR A 75 6.96 -6.64 -10.07
C THR A 75 7.70 -7.34 -11.20
N GLY A 76 9.02 -7.25 -11.25
CA GLY A 76 9.83 -8.01 -12.22
C GLY A 76 9.65 -9.52 -12.07
N TRP A 77 9.65 -10.03 -10.83
CA TRP A 77 9.47 -11.45 -10.55
C TRP A 77 8.10 -11.97 -10.99
N LEU A 78 7.06 -11.16 -10.83
CA LEU A 78 5.69 -11.52 -11.17
C LEU A 78 5.38 -11.41 -12.67
N ASN A 79 6.23 -10.73 -13.46
CA ASN A 79 5.85 -10.31 -14.81
C ASN A 79 6.84 -10.73 -15.90
N ASP A 80 8.12 -10.87 -15.58
CA ASP A 80 9.15 -11.20 -16.57
C ASP A 80 9.16 -12.72 -16.85
N PRO A 81 8.96 -13.15 -18.11
CA PRO A 81 8.92 -14.57 -18.49
C PRO A 81 10.13 -15.39 -18.04
N GLU A 82 11.30 -14.76 -17.86
CA GLU A 82 12.48 -15.45 -17.35
C GLU A 82 12.27 -15.99 -15.93
N PHE A 83 11.49 -15.28 -15.11
CA PHE A 83 11.22 -15.60 -13.71
C PHE A 83 9.84 -16.24 -13.49
N LEU A 84 9.09 -16.53 -14.56
CA LEU A 84 7.77 -17.18 -14.53
C LEU A 84 7.79 -18.62 -15.06
N ASP A 85 7.11 -19.53 -14.37
CA ASP A 85 6.93 -20.91 -14.83
C ASP A 85 5.95 -21.02 -16.01
N LYS A 86 5.66 -22.25 -16.45
CA LYS A 86 4.81 -22.49 -17.62
C LYS A 86 3.36 -22.07 -17.36
N GLU A 87 2.97 -22.05 -16.10
CA GLU A 87 1.67 -21.65 -15.56
C GLU A 87 1.59 -20.14 -15.27
N LYS A 88 2.63 -19.38 -15.64
CA LYS A 88 2.78 -17.93 -15.41
C LYS A 88 2.79 -17.56 -13.93
N GLN A 89 3.26 -18.45 -13.07
CA GLN A 89 3.49 -18.20 -11.65
C GLN A 89 4.97 -17.88 -11.39
N PRO A 90 5.30 -17.07 -10.37
CA PRO A 90 6.67 -16.75 -10.02
C PRO A 90 7.44 -18.02 -9.63
N LYS A 91 8.55 -18.28 -10.34
CA LYS A 91 9.46 -19.40 -10.05
C LYS A 91 10.08 -19.24 -8.66
N ILE A 92 10.38 -20.37 -8.03
CA ILE A 92 11.39 -20.44 -6.99
C ILE A 92 12.75 -20.25 -7.66
N LEU A 93 13.49 -19.22 -7.26
CA LEU A 93 14.74 -18.83 -7.92
C LEU A 93 15.96 -19.22 -7.09
N PRO A 94 17.04 -19.76 -7.66
CA PRO A 94 18.32 -19.84 -6.98
C PRO A 94 18.83 -18.43 -6.62
N ILE A 95 19.48 -18.27 -5.46
CA ILE A 95 20.04 -16.98 -5.03
C ILE A 95 21.06 -16.47 -6.05
N LYS A 96 21.90 -17.36 -6.57
CA LYS A 96 23.00 -17.05 -7.50
C LYS A 96 22.72 -17.65 -8.88
N GLY A 97 23.20 -16.97 -9.92
CA GLY A 97 23.12 -17.40 -11.31
C GLY A 97 23.11 -16.21 -12.26
N ALA A 98 23.58 -16.41 -13.49
CA ALA A 98 23.59 -15.35 -14.50
C ALA A 98 22.20 -15.12 -15.15
N SER A 99 21.34 -16.14 -15.12
CA SER A 99 19.96 -16.11 -15.62
C SER A 99 19.05 -16.88 -14.68
N ALA A 100 17.74 -16.61 -14.75
CA ALA A 100 16.69 -17.26 -13.97
C ALA A 100 17.03 -17.43 -12.48
N SER A 101 17.66 -16.41 -11.89
CA SER A 101 18.12 -16.38 -10.50
C SER A 101 17.67 -15.10 -9.81
N PHE A 102 17.66 -15.10 -8.48
CA PHE A 102 17.35 -13.89 -7.71
C PHE A 102 18.39 -12.78 -7.96
N ASN A 103 19.66 -13.13 -8.13
CA ASN A 103 20.70 -12.15 -8.48
C ASN A 103 20.45 -11.50 -9.84
N ALA A 104 20.06 -12.28 -10.86
CA ALA A 104 19.73 -11.75 -12.19
C ALA A 104 18.50 -10.85 -12.15
N LEU A 105 17.46 -11.26 -11.40
CA LEU A 105 16.26 -10.47 -11.15
C LEU A 105 16.61 -9.14 -10.46
N ALA A 106 17.37 -9.18 -9.38
CA ALA A 106 17.75 -7.97 -8.65
C ALA A 106 18.56 -7.03 -9.54
N VAL A 107 19.62 -7.51 -10.21
CA VAL A 107 20.42 -6.68 -11.13
C VAL A 107 19.57 -5.99 -12.20
N ARG A 108 18.53 -6.66 -12.70
CA ARG A 108 17.64 -6.10 -13.71
C ARG A 108 16.70 -5.03 -13.17
N TYR A 109 16.22 -5.16 -11.93
CA TYR A 109 15.11 -4.34 -11.41
C TYR A 109 15.42 -3.46 -10.21
N SER A 110 16.54 -3.68 -9.49
CA SER A 110 16.91 -2.95 -8.27
C SER A 110 17.74 -1.68 -8.51
N GLY A 111 18.31 -1.53 -9.71
CA GLY A 111 19.24 -0.44 -10.04
C GLY A 111 20.62 -0.64 -9.41
N ASP A 112 21.04 0.30 -8.57
CA ASP A 112 22.35 0.33 -7.89
C ASP A 112 22.38 -0.45 -6.56
N ILE A 113 21.25 -1.03 -6.11
CA ILE A 113 21.21 -1.84 -4.89
C ILE A 113 21.64 -3.27 -5.18
N THR A 114 22.56 -3.78 -4.36
CA THR A 114 23.00 -5.18 -4.44
C THR A 114 21.86 -6.17 -4.23
N ALA A 115 21.91 -7.32 -4.91
CA ALA A 115 20.94 -8.40 -4.74
C ALA A 115 20.79 -8.84 -3.28
N ARG A 116 21.91 -8.89 -2.53
CA ARG A 116 21.89 -9.20 -1.10
C ARG A 116 21.04 -8.20 -0.30
N ALA A 117 21.22 -6.90 -0.52
CA ALA A 117 20.46 -5.88 0.21
C ALA A 117 18.97 -5.93 -0.13
N ILE A 118 18.60 -6.19 -1.40
CA ILE A 118 17.21 -6.42 -1.78
C ILE A 118 16.66 -7.70 -1.13
N LEU A 119 17.42 -8.80 -1.11
CA LEU A 119 16.95 -10.04 -0.50
C LEU A 119 16.68 -9.88 0.99
N GLU A 120 17.58 -9.22 1.71
CA GLU A 120 17.38 -8.92 3.13
C GLU A 120 16.16 -8.02 3.34
N GLU A 121 15.94 -7.03 2.46
CA GLU A 121 14.76 -6.19 2.52
C GLU A 121 13.47 -6.98 2.26
N LEU A 122 13.42 -7.81 1.21
CA LEU A 122 12.26 -8.65 0.89
C LEU A 122 11.95 -9.67 2.00
N LYS A 123 12.97 -10.18 2.69
CA LYS A 123 12.81 -11.01 3.89
C LYS A 123 12.28 -10.21 5.07
N ARG A 124 12.83 -9.01 5.31
CA ARG A 124 12.41 -8.10 6.38
C ARG A 124 10.92 -7.77 6.28
N ILE A 125 10.45 -7.49 5.06
CA ILE A 125 9.04 -7.21 4.77
C ILE A 125 8.20 -8.47 4.54
N GLY A 126 8.73 -9.69 4.76
CA GLY A 126 7.96 -10.93 4.64
C GLY A 126 7.46 -11.29 3.24
N VAL A 127 7.96 -10.64 2.19
CA VAL A 127 7.53 -10.88 0.79
C VAL A 127 8.30 -12.04 0.15
N ALA A 128 9.51 -12.33 0.63
CA ALA A 128 10.30 -13.47 0.18
C ALA A 128 10.91 -14.26 1.34
N LYS A 129 11.13 -15.56 1.14
CA LYS A 129 11.91 -16.40 2.07
C LYS A 129 12.95 -17.22 1.32
N ILE A 130 14.00 -17.62 2.04
CA ILE A 130 14.88 -18.69 1.60
C ILE A 130 14.20 -20.02 1.99
N THR A 131 14.09 -20.96 1.05
CA THR A 131 13.46 -22.26 1.32
C THR A 131 14.37 -23.15 2.17
N ALA A 132 13.83 -24.25 2.72
CA ALA A 132 14.62 -25.21 3.51
C ALA A 132 15.66 -25.96 2.65
N GLU A 133 15.45 -26.01 1.34
CA GLU A 133 16.41 -26.49 0.36
C GLU A 133 17.41 -25.35 0.06
N LYS A 134 18.67 -25.57 0.39
CA LYS A 134 19.70 -24.51 0.45
C LYS A 134 19.79 -23.70 -0.86
N ASP A 135 19.85 -22.37 -0.70
CA ASP A 135 20.06 -21.34 -1.74
C ASP A 135 18.93 -21.09 -2.74
N LEU A 136 17.68 -21.46 -2.42
CA LEU A 136 16.50 -21.09 -3.20
C LEU A 136 15.68 -20.00 -2.50
N VAL A 137 15.18 -19.03 -3.27
CA VAL A 137 14.30 -17.94 -2.81
C VAL A 137 12.90 -18.16 -3.39
N GLN A 138 11.92 -18.13 -2.52
CA GLN A 138 10.50 -18.22 -2.88
C GLN A 138 9.80 -16.90 -2.57
N LEU A 139 9.01 -16.41 -3.52
CA LEU A 139 8.07 -15.31 -3.30
C LEU A 139 6.86 -15.84 -2.50
N LEU A 140 6.55 -15.18 -1.38
CA LEU A 140 5.51 -15.61 -0.44
C LEU A 140 4.14 -14.97 -0.69
N SER A 141 4.12 -13.79 -1.28
CA SER A 141 2.92 -12.97 -1.44
C SER A 141 2.96 -12.19 -2.74
N CYS A 142 1.86 -12.18 -3.49
CA CYS A 142 1.65 -11.33 -4.67
C CYS A 142 1.30 -9.87 -4.30
N GLY A 143 1.67 -9.44 -3.11
CA GLY A 143 1.40 -8.11 -2.58
C GLY A 143 2.37 -7.78 -1.45
N TYR A 144 2.81 -6.53 -1.43
CA TYR A 144 3.66 -6.02 -0.37
C TYR A 144 2.87 -6.01 0.96
N ILE A 145 3.34 -6.73 1.97
CA ILE A 145 2.77 -6.74 3.33
C ILE A 145 3.88 -6.27 4.26
N PRO A 146 3.89 -5.01 4.72
CA PRO A 146 4.97 -4.51 5.57
C PRO A 146 5.01 -5.31 6.87
N HIS A 147 6.15 -5.94 7.16
CA HIS A 147 6.43 -6.54 8.46
C HIS A 147 7.44 -5.68 9.23
N ASP A 148 7.11 -5.46 10.50
CA ASP A 148 7.88 -4.82 11.58
C ASP A 148 8.29 -3.34 11.46
N ASP A 149 8.03 -2.65 10.33
CA ASP A 149 8.25 -1.19 10.24
C ASP A 149 6.93 -0.41 10.27
N LYS A 150 6.61 0.13 11.46
CA LYS A 150 5.36 0.86 11.72
C LYS A 150 5.09 2.03 10.75
N PRO A 151 6.07 2.85 10.32
CA PRO A 151 5.82 3.94 9.38
C PRO A 151 5.30 3.47 8.01
N GLU A 152 5.79 2.33 7.52
CA GLU A 152 5.41 1.80 6.21
C GLU A 152 4.04 1.11 6.25
N GLN A 153 3.74 0.42 7.36
CA GLN A 153 2.37 -0.05 7.66
C GLN A 153 1.39 1.12 7.74
N ILE A 154 1.81 2.25 8.34
CA ILE A 154 1.00 3.45 8.43
C ILE A 154 0.77 4.06 7.04
N GLU A 155 1.76 4.10 6.17
CA GLU A 155 1.61 4.63 4.80
C GLU A 155 0.58 3.83 4.00
N ILE A 156 0.69 2.50 3.98
CA ILE A 156 -0.27 1.63 3.27
C ILE A 156 -1.66 1.71 3.89
N MET A 157 -1.75 1.74 5.22
CA MET A 157 -3.02 1.95 5.91
C MET A 157 -3.63 3.30 5.50
N SER A 158 -2.82 4.35 5.36
CA SER A 158 -3.28 5.70 5.00
C SER A 158 -3.84 5.72 3.59
N ILE A 159 -3.15 5.11 2.63
CA ILE A 159 -3.62 4.95 1.24
C ILE A 159 -4.93 4.16 1.23
N SER A 160 -4.95 2.99 1.87
CA SER A 160 -6.14 2.11 1.90
C SER A 160 -7.34 2.78 2.56
N ALA A 161 -7.12 3.56 3.62
CA ALA A 161 -8.17 4.30 4.30
C ALA A 161 -8.69 5.45 3.44
N ALA A 162 -7.80 6.19 2.77
CA ALA A 162 -8.17 7.25 1.84
C ALA A 162 -9.02 6.69 0.69
N ASP A 163 -8.57 5.62 0.03
CA ASP A 163 -9.29 4.97 -1.08
C ASP A 163 -10.69 4.50 -0.65
N LEU A 164 -10.81 3.93 0.55
CA LEU A 164 -12.08 3.46 1.09
C LEU A 164 -13.03 4.64 1.38
N LEU A 165 -12.53 5.70 2.00
CA LEU A 165 -13.32 6.90 2.32
C LEU A 165 -13.73 7.65 1.05
N GLU A 166 -12.83 7.80 0.08
CA GLU A 166 -13.13 8.44 -1.20
C GLU A 166 -14.20 7.64 -1.96
N THR A 167 -14.08 6.31 -1.96
CA THR A 167 -15.10 5.44 -2.56
C THR A 167 -16.46 5.60 -1.87
N ALA A 168 -16.48 5.67 -0.55
CA ALA A 168 -17.72 5.87 0.21
C ALA A 168 -18.32 7.26 -0.06
N ALA A 169 -17.52 8.33 -0.06
CA ALA A 169 -17.96 9.68 -0.35
C ALA A 169 -18.51 9.80 -1.78
N HIS A 170 -17.79 9.27 -2.78
CA HIS A 170 -18.25 9.20 -4.16
C HIS A 170 -19.61 8.52 -4.26
N ASN A 171 -19.77 7.37 -3.60
CA ASN A 171 -21.01 6.61 -3.65
C ASN A 171 -22.20 7.28 -2.95
N LEU A 172 -21.97 8.23 -2.03
CA LEU A 172 -23.04 8.99 -1.37
C LEU A 172 -23.60 10.11 -2.25
N GLU A 173 -22.80 10.63 -3.18
CA GLU A 173 -23.13 11.83 -3.96
C GLU A 173 -23.54 11.53 -5.41
N HIS A 174 -23.30 10.31 -5.91
CA HIS A 174 -23.51 9.94 -7.30
C HIS A 174 -24.71 9.01 -7.53
N LYS A 175 -25.17 8.95 -8.78
CA LYS A 175 -26.26 8.06 -9.22
C LYS A 175 -25.77 6.62 -9.32
N LYS A 176 -26.72 5.68 -9.36
CA LYS A 176 -26.47 4.24 -9.30
C LYS A 176 -25.49 3.74 -10.38
N GLU A 177 -25.53 4.34 -11.56
CA GLU A 177 -24.73 3.98 -12.73
C GLU A 177 -23.26 4.39 -12.59
N GLU A 178 -22.97 5.33 -11.69
CA GLU A 178 -21.65 5.91 -11.46
C GLU A 178 -21.01 5.43 -10.15
N LEU A 179 -21.67 4.53 -9.42
CA LEU A 179 -21.18 4.02 -8.14
C LEU A 179 -19.93 3.16 -8.35
N ARG A 180 -18.90 3.45 -7.55
CA ARG A 180 -17.70 2.63 -7.43
C ARG A 180 -18.03 1.33 -6.67
N PHE A 181 -17.31 0.26 -6.98
CA PHE A 181 -17.55 -1.04 -6.34
C PHE A 181 -17.29 -0.99 -4.83
N GLN A 182 -18.34 -1.23 -4.04
CA GLN A 182 -18.27 -1.30 -2.58
C GLN A 182 -19.25 -2.38 -2.10
N ARG A 183 -18.72 -3.45 -1.46
CA ARG A 183 -19.51 -4.60 -0.99
C ARG A 183 -18.97 -5.11 0.35
N GLN A 184 -19.85 -5.65 1.17
CA GLN A 184 -19.50 -6.28 2.45
C GLN A 184 -20.16 -7.66 2.53
N LEU A 185 -19.46 -8.63 3.11
CA LEU A 185 -19.98 -9.95 3.42
C LEU A 185 -20.16 -10.05 4.93
N ILE A 186 -21.40 -10.24 5.39
CA ILE A 186 -21.75 -10.24 6.81
C ILE A 186 -22.51 -11.52 7.14
N HIS A 187 -21.94 -12.35 8.01
CA HIS A 187 -22.57 -13.54 8.59
C HIS A 187 -22.47 -13.49 10.11
N ARG A 188 -23.57 -13.82 10.80
CA ARG A 188 -23.60 -13.91 12.26
C ARG A 188 -23.32 -15.35 12.69
N ASP A 189 -22.76 -15.50 13.89
CA ASP A 189 -22.62 -16.78 14.58
C ASP A 189 -21.83 -17.86 13.82
N VAL A 190 -20.78 -17.45 13.11
CA VAL A 190 -19.89 -18.37 12.38
C VAL A 190 -19.07 -19.22 13.38
N PRO A 191 -19.17 -20.57 13.34
CA PRO A 191 -18.39 -21.44 14.22
C PRO A 191 -16.87 -21.27 14.06
N GLU A 192 -16.10 -21.43 15.14
CA GLU A 192 -14.65 -21.17 15.11
C GLU A 192 -13.89 -22.06 14.10
N ASN A 193 -14.30 -23.32 13.95
CA ASN A 193 -13.74 -24.22 12.92
C ASN A 193 -13.98 -23.69 11.51
N VAL A 194 -15.18 -23.16 11.24
CA VAL A 194 -15.51 -22.53 9.94
C VAL A 194 -14.74 -21.24 9.74
N VAL A 195 -14.50 -20.44 10.78
CA VAL A 195 -13.65 -19.23 10.68
C VAL A 195 -12.22 -19.59 10.26
N LYS A 196 -11.65 -20.67 10.82
CA LYS A 196 -10.29 -21.12 10.46
C LYS A 196 -10.22 -21.57 9.01
N GLU A 197 -11.19 -22.37 8.55
CA GLU A 197 -11.30 -22.81 7.16
C GLU A 197 -11.50 -21.62 6.20
N PHE A 198 -12.42 -20.72 6.55
CA PHE A 198 -12.75 -19.56 5.73
C PHE A 198 -11.55 -18.62 5.55
N LYS A 199 -10.72 -18.40 6.58
CA LYS A 199 -9.49 -17.59 6.44
C LYS A 199 -8.54 -18.14 5.38
N VAL A 200 -8.36 -19.46 5.34
CA VAL A 200 -7.53 -20.12 4.32
C VAL A 200 -8.16 -19.97 2.94
N TYR A 201 -9.46 -20.26 2.84
CA TYR A 201 -10.22 -20.16 1.60
C TYR A 201 -10.23 -18.73 1.03
N SER A 202 -10.54 -17.73 1.86
CA SER A 202 -10.64 -16.33 1.45
C SER A 202 -9.29 -15.80 1.00
N HIS A 203 -8.21 -16.14 1.71
CA HIS A 203 -6.85 -15.74 1.34
C HIS A 203 -6.46 -16.29 -0.05
N HIS A 204 -6.70 -17.57 -0.29
CA HIS A 204 -6.43 -18.17 -1.60
C HIS A 204 -7.22 -17.48 -2.73
N LYS A 205 -8.52 -17.23 -2.52
CA LYS A 205 -9.38 -16.56 -3.51
C LYS A 205 -8.99 -15.10 -3.76
N SER A 206 -8.66 -14.34 -2.72
CA SER A 206 -8.25 -12.93 -2.88
C SER A 206 -6.92 -12.81 -3.62
N SER A 207 -5.94 -13.67 -3.30
CA SER A 207 -4.63 -13.66 -3.95
C SER A 207 -4.74 -14.03 -5.43
N ALA A 208 -5.57 -15.04 -5.76
CA ALA A 208 -5.82 -15.41 -7.15
C ALA A 208 -6.47 -14.27 -7.94
N LEU A 209 -7.45 -13.57 -7.35
CA LEU A 209 -8.11 -12.43 -8.00
C LEU A 209 -7.13 -11.27 -8.26
N LEU A 210 -6.28 -10.92 -7.27
CA LEU A 210 -5.28 -9.87 -7.46
C LEU A 210 -4.30 -10.20 -8.60
N SER A 211 -3.87 -11.45 -8.67
CA SER A 211 -2.99 -11.92 -9.75
C SER A 211 -3.64 -11.81 -11.12
N ASP A 212 -4.92 -12.19 -11.23
CA ASP A 212 -5.69 -12.10 -12.48
C ASP A 212 -5.86 -10.65 -12.94
N LEU A 213 -6.28 -9.75 -12.03
CA LEU A 213 -6.43 -8.32 -12.32
C LEU A 213 -5.11 -7.68 -12.76
N ASN A 214 -4.00 -8.00 -12.06
CA ASN A 214 -2.68 -7.51 -12.41
C ASN A 214 -2.27 -7.99 -13.81
N GLN A 215 -2.45 -9.29 -14.09
CA GLN A 215 -2.12 -9.85 -15.40
C GLN A 215 -2.94 -9.20 -16.52
N TRP A 216 -4.22 -8.95 -16.29
CA TRP A 216 -5.09 -8.28 -17.25
C TRP A 216 -4.60 -6.86 -17.57
N LEU A 217 -4.24 -6.08 -16.55
CA LEU A 217 -3.72 -4.71 -16.73
C LEU A 217 -2.42 -4.71 -17.51
N ILE A 218 -1.48 -5.60 -17.17
CA ILE A 218 -0.19 -5.70 -17.86
C ILE A 218 -0.37 -5.96 -19.36
N GLN A 219 -1.22 -6.92 -19.72
CA GLN A 219 -1.47 -7.25 -21.12
C GLN A 219 -1.95 -6.05 -21.94
N ARG A 220 -2.77 -5.18 -21.33
CA ARG A 220 -3.33 -3.99 -21.98
C ARG A 220 -2.35 -2.83 -22.03
N MET A 221 -1.56 -2.65 -20.98
CA MET A 221 -0.54 -1.59 -20.91
C MET A 221 0.63 -1.83 -21.87
N SER A 222 0.97 -3.09 -22.21
CA SER A 222 2.00 -3.39 -23.21
C SER A 222 1.56 -3.22 -24.67
N GLN A 223 0.27 -2.96 -24.92
CA GLN A 223 -0.30 -2.75 -26.26
C GLN A 223 -0.60 -1.27 -26.57
N SER A 224 -0.43 -0.37 -25.60
CA SER A 224 -0.56 1.10 -25.74
C SER A 224 0.81 1.76 -25.77
#